data_AF-A0A7W4V6C6-F1
#
_entry.id   AF-A0A7W4V6C6-F1
#
_cell.length_a   1.000
_cell.length_b   1.000
_cell.length_c   1.000
_cell.angle_alpha   90.00
_cell.angle_beta   90.00
_cell.angle_gamma   90.00
#
_symmetry.space_group_name_H-M   'P 1'
#
loop_
_entity.id
_entity.type
_entity.pdbx_description
1 polymer ?
#
loop_
_entity_poly.entity_id
_entity_poly.type
_entity_poly.pdbx_seq_one_letter_code
_entity_poly.pdbx_strand_id
1 'polypeptide(L)'
;MVDVVARMLRLSDGKRLPIKLDAPTWQAIDWLAQSKAQNWQEWCRAVVGAADEGSNLTASIREAAMAALVRHTLFPDDRGEQLEAMERHTLMRNSGMLNDKQLEEILSAATVEGWSDFGGFAVGFGVDDTGQDCVWVRNGLREGLHMAFASPVKR
;
A
#
# COMPACT_ATOMS: atom_id res chain seq x y z
N MET A 1 -14.77 13.81 -31.35
CA MET A 1 -13.57 13.14 -31.90
C MET A 1 -12.58 13.01 -30.77
N VAL A 2 -12.01 11.83 -30.56
CA VAL A 2 -10.98 11.63 -29.54
C VAL A 2 -9.64 11.95 -30.18
N ASP A 3 -8.96 13.00 -29.73
CA ASP A 3 -7.67 13.39 -30.28
C ASP A 3 -6.60 12.37 -29.88
N VAL A 4 -6.00 11.72 -30.88
CA VAL A 4 -4.91 10.77 -30.71
C VAL A 4 -3.59 11.51 -30.82
N VAL A 5 -2.81 11.49 -29.74
CA VAL A 5 -1.51 12.15 -29.64
C VAL A 5 -0.41 11.09 -29.63
N ALA A 6 0.61 11.30 -30.45
CA ALA A 6 1.80 10.46 -30.46
C ALA A 6 2.89 11.06 -29.57
N ARG A 7 3.44 10.29 -28.62
CA ARG A 7 4.66 10.66 -27.87
C ARG A 7 5.74 9.59 -28.08
N MET A 8 7.00 10.01 -28.15
CA MET A 8 8.14 9.11 -28.38
C MET A 8 8.70 8.59 -27.05
N LEU A 9 8.56 7.28 -26.79
CA LEU A 9 9.20 6.63 -25.65
C LEU A 9 10.63 6.23 -26.01
N ARG A 10 11.57 6.51 -25.10
CA ARG A 10 12.95 6.01 -25.17
C ARG A 10 13.06 4.79 -24.26
N LEU A 11 13.39 3.65 -24.84
CA LEU A 11 13.64 2.42 -24.11
C LEU A 11 15.09 2.37 -23.60
N SER A 12 15.34 1.52 -22.61
CA SER A 12 16.66 1.32 -21.98
C SER A 12 17.69 0.76 -22.96
N ASP A 13 17.25 0.06 -24.01
CA ASP A 13 18.09 -0.45 -25.10
C ASP A 13 18.45 0.63 -26.16
N GLY A 14 18.05 1.89 -25.93
CA GLY A 14 18.29 3.02 -26.83
C GLY A 14 17.29 3.11 -27.99
N LYS A 15 16.37 2.15 -28.15
CA LYS A 15 15.34 2.22 -29.18
C LYS A 15 14.30 3.28 -28.84
N ARG A 16 13.70 3.85 -29.90
CA ARG A 16 12.65 4.86 -29.79
C ARG A 16 11.36 4.31 -30.34
N LEU A 17 10.32 4.25 -29.51
CA LEU A 17 9.02 3.71 -29.88
C LEU A 17 7.97 4.83 -29.92
N PRO A 18 7.28 5.05 -31.06
CA PRO A 18 6.15 5.97 -31.11
C PRO A 18 4.92 5.34 -30.46
N ILE A 19 4.45 5.91 -29.36
CA ILE A 19 3.22 5.49 -28.68
C ILE A 19 2.09 6.42 -29.08
N LYS A 20 0.99 5.86 -29.59
CA LYS A 20 -0.21 6.60 -29.99
C LYS A 20 -1.36 6.28 -29.04
N LEU A 21 -1.76 7.28 -28.25
CA LEU A 21 -2.85 7.18 -27.28
C LEU A 21 -3.73 8.42 -27.38
N ASP A 22 -4.97 8.28 -26.96
CA ASP A 22 -5.89 9.40 -26.83
C ASP A 22 -5.47 10.37 -25.72
N ALA A 23 -5.89 11.63 -25.84
CA ALA A 23 -5.56 12.68 -24.89
C ALA A 23 -5.95 12.36 -23.42
N PRO A 24 -7.13 11.79 -23.12
CA PRO A 24 -7.47 11.37 -21.75
C PRO A 24 -6.51 10.32 -21.19
N THR A 25 -6.13 9.32 -21.98
CA THR A 25 -5.15 8.31 -21.55
C THR A 25 -3.78 8.93 -21.27
N TRP A 26 -3.34 9.91 -22.06
CA TRP A 26 -2.10 10.64 -21.76
C TRP A 26 -2.17 11.44 -20.46
N GLN A 27 -3.29 12.11 -20.20
CA GLN A 27 -3.51 12.83 -18.94
C GLN A 27 -3.48 11.88 -17.74
N ALA A 28 -4.08 10.70 -17.86
CA ALA A 28 -4.04 9.68 -16.84
C ALA A 28 -2.61 9.20 -16.55
N ILE A 29 -1.81 8.94 -17.59
CA ILE A 29 -0.41 8.55 -17.43
C ILE A 29 0.40 9.67 -16.76
N ASP A 30 0.21 10.92 -17.19
CA ASP A 30 0.89 12.07 -16.59
C ASP A 30 0.55 12.20 -15.09
N TRP A 31 -0.71 11.99 -14.72
CA TRP A 31 -1.16 11.98 -13.32
C TRP A 31 -0.58 10.80 -12.51
N LEU A 32 -0.60 9.58 -13.06
CA LEU A 32 -0.04 8.37 -12.42
C LEU A 32 1.48 8.45 -12.25
N ALA A 33 2.18 9.11 -13.18
CA ALA A 33 3.61 9.32 -13.06
C ALA A 33 3.91 10.32 -11.92
N GLN A 34 3.15 11.42 -11.85
CA GLN A 34 3.26 12.42 -10.79
C GLN A 34 2.98 11.83 -9.39
N SER A 35 1.97 10.96 -9.25
CA SER A 35 1.65 10.34 -7.95
C SER A 35 2.79 9.48 -7.40
N LYS A 36 3.65 8.95 -8.27
CA LYS A 36 4.84 8.16 -7.91
C LYS A 36 6.15 8.95 -7.99
N ALA A 37 6.09 10.29 -8.05
CA ALA A 37 7.23 11.18 -8.17
C ALA A 37 8.21 10.84 -9.33
N GLN A 38 7.69 10.25 -10.41
CA GLN A 38 8.47 9.84 -11.58
C GLN A 38 7.98 10.56 -12.84
N ASN A 39 8.78 10.56 -13.91
CA ASN A 39 8.33 11.08 -15.19
C ASN A 39 7.53 10.02 -15.99
N TRP A 40 6.70 10.47 -16.93
CA TRP A 40 5.89 9.57 -17.76
C TRP A 40 6.74 8.54 -18.55
N GLN A 41 8.00 8.87 -18.89
CA GLN A 41 8.88 7.94 -19.61
C GLN A 41 9.38 6.81 -18.71
N GLU A 42 9.65 7.09 -17.44
CA GLU A 42 10.03 6.11 -16.42
C GLU A 42 8.86 5.18 -16.14
N TRP A 43 7.67 5.74 -15.94
CA TRP A 43 6.46 4.97 -15.74
C TRP A 43 6.19 4.03 -16.94
N CYS A 44 6.20 4.56 -18.17
CA CYS A 44 6.01 3.73 -19.37
C CYS A 44 7.12 2.69 -19.55
N ARG A 45 8.37 3.00 -19.20
CA ARG A 45 9.48 2.04 -19.23
C ARG A 45 9.27 0.89 -18.24
N ALA A 46 8.79 1.19 -17.03
CA ALA A 46 8.48 0.16 -16.04
C ALA A 46 7.36 -0.78 -16.54
N VAL A 47 6.31 -0.22 -17.16
CA VAL A 47 5.23 -1.02 -17.76
C VAL A 47 5.74 -1.89 -18.91
N VAL A 48 6.55 -1.33 -19.81
CA VAL A 48 7.13 -2.09 -20.94
C VAL A 48 8.09 -3.17 -20.46
N GLY A 49 8.89 -2.89 -19.43
CA GLY A 49 9.82 -3.86 -18.86
C GLY A 49 9.12 -5.02 -18.14
N ALA A 50 7.86 -4.86 -17.72
CA ALA A 50 7.04 -5.90 -17.12
C ALA A 50 6.15 -6.64 -18.14
N ALA A 51 6.11 -6.20 -19.40
CA ALA A 51 5.29 -6.81 -20.43
C ALA A 51 6.01 -7.99 -21.10
N ASP A 52 5.25 -9.02 -21.51
CA ASP A 52 5.81 -10.18 -22.19
C ASP A 52 6.49 -9.82 -23.51
N GLU A 53 7.59 -10.51 -23.84
CA GLU A 53 8.30 -10.34 -25.11
C GLU A 53 7.36 -10.63 -26.29
N GLY A 54 7.14 -9.64 -27.16
CA GLY A 54 6.26 -9.73 -28.32
C GLY A 54 4.84 -9.19 -28.13
N SER A 55 4.50 -8.72 -26.92
CA SER A 55 3.22 -8.07 -26.65
C SER A 55 3.08 -6.70 -27.34
N ASN A 56 1.84 -6.27 -27.60
CA ASN A 56 1.57 -4.95 -28.14
C ASN A 56 1.78 -3.89 -27.04
N LEU A 57 2.99 -3.32 -26.99
CA LEU A 57 3.41 -2.36 -25.97
C LEU A 57 2.45 -1.17 -25.80
N THR A 58 1.82 -0.69 -26.88
CA THR A 58 0.85 0.43 -26.78
C THR A 58 -0.43 -0.02 -26.09
N ALA A 59 -0.89 -1.25 -26.34
CA ALA A 59 -2.04 -1.83 -25.64
C ALA A 59 -1.69 -2.07 -24.17
N SER A 60 -0.53 -2.66 -23.87
CA SER A 60 -0.06 -2.90 -22.50
C SER A 60 0.02 -1.61 -21.67
N ILE A 61 0.50 -0.52 -22.26
CA ILE A 61 0.55 0.80 -21.59
C ILE A 61 -0.86 1.33 -21.30
N ARG A 62 -1.79 1.17 -22.25
CA ARG A 62 -3.19 1.59 -22.04
C ARG A 62 -3.86 0.76 -20.95
N GLU A 63 -3.71 -0.56 -20.99
CA GLU A 63 -4.27 -1.48 -20.01
C GLU A 63 -3.71 -1.21 -18.61
N ALA A 64 -2.40 -1.01 -18.48
CA ALA A 64 -1.76 -0.65 -17.23
C ALA A 64 -2.27 0.69 -16.68
N ALA A 65 -2.46 1.69 -17.54
CA ALA A 65 -2.99 2.99 -17.13
C ALA A 65 -4.43 2.86 -16.62
N MET A 66 -5.29 2.12 -17.33
CA MET A 66 -6.68 1.89 -16.91
C MET A 66 -6.75 1.07 -15.61
N ALA A 67 -5.96 0.00 -15.49
CA ALA A 67 -5.90 -0.80 -14.27
C ALA A 67 -5.42 0.02 -13.07
N ALA A 68 -4.42 0.88 -13.25
CA ALA A 68 -3.93 1.76 -12.20
C ALA A 68 -4.96 2.81 -11.78
N LEU A 69 -5.71 3.40 -12.72
CA LEU A 69 -6.81 4.31 -12.42
C LEU A 69 -7.93 3.62 -11.64
N VAL A 70 -8.32 2.41 -12.05
CA VAL A 70 -9.32 1.61 -11.33
C VAL A 70 -8.84 1.28 -9.93
N ARG A 71 -7.56 0.89 -9.76
CA ARG A 71 -6.97 0.64 -8.45
C ARG A 71 -6.97 1.89 -7.57
N HIS A 72 -6.60 3.06 -8.10
CA HIS A 72 -6.67 4.32 -7.36
C HIS A 72 -8.11 4.73 -7.02
N THR A 73 -9.10 4.40 -7.86
CA THR A 73 -10.51 4.75 -7.61
C THR A 73 -11.13 3.83 -6.57
N LEU A 74 -10.82 2.53 -6.61
CA LEU A 74 -11.35 1.52 -5.69
C LEU A 74 -10.59 1.46 -4.37
N PHE A 75 -9.30 1.82 -4.39
CA PHE A 75 -8.40 1.80 -3.25
C PHE A 75 -7.62 3.13 -3.21
N PRO A 76 -8.29 4.26 -2.92
CA PRO A 76 -7.67 5.59 -2.92
C PRO A 76 -6.60 5.74 -1.83
N ASP A 77 -6.66 4.92 -0.78
CA ASP A 77 -5.65 4.84 0.25
C ASP A 77 -4.66 3.71 -0.08
N ASP A 78 -3.37 4.00 0.04
CA ASP A 78 -2.18 3.14 -0.12
C ASP A 78 -2.17 1.85 0.73
N ARG A 79 -3.32 1.37 1.20
CA ARG A 79 -3.48 0.15 2.00
C ARG A 79 -2.78 -1.05 1.38
N GLY A 80 -2.75 -1.18 0.04
CA GLY A 80 -2.04 -2.27 -0.61
C GLY A 80 -0.53 -2.23 -0.42
N GLU A 81 0.10 -1.06 -0.63
CA GLU A 81 1.55 -0.89 -0.44
C GLU A 81 1.91 -0.87 1.06
N GLN A 82 1.03 -0.34 1.92
CA GLN A 82 1.17 -0.38 3.37
C GLN A 82 1.06 -1.81 3.94
N LEU A 83 0.10 -2.62 3.48
CA LEU A 83 -0.03 -4.03 3.89
C LEU A 83 1.21 -4.83 3.48
N GLU A 84 1.72 -4.62 2.25
CA GLU A 84 2.93 -5.29 1.79
C GLU A 84 4.17 -4.86 2.59
N ALA A 85 4.26 -3.57 2.97
CA ALA A 85 5.30 -3.08 3.88
C ALA A 85 5.16 -3.63 5.30
N MET A 86 3.93 -3.79 5.80
CA MET A 86 3.62 -4.37 7.11
C MET A 86 3.99 -5.85 7.17
N GLU A 87 3.71 -6.63 6.11
CA GLU A 87 4.06 -8.06 6.03
C GLU A 87 5.59 -8.30 6.09
N ARG A 88 6.37 -7.36 5.54
CA ARG A 88 7.84 -7.44 5.52
C ARG A 88 8.49 -7.00 6.83
N HIS A 89 7.77 -6.27 7.70
CA HIS A 89 8.33 -5.71 8.92
C HIS A 89 8.10 -6.63 10.12
N THR A 90 9.18 -6.98 10.82
CA THR A 90 9.20 -7.96 11.92
C THR A 90 8.13 -7.73 12.99
N LEU A 91 7.91 -6.48 13.41
CA LEU A 91 6.87 -6.13 14.40
C LEU A 91 5.46 -5.99 13.80
N MET A 92 5.35 -5.58 12.53
CA MET A 92 4.04 -5.28 11.92
C MET A 92 3.39 -6.54 11.34
N ARG A 93 4.18 -7.56 10.99
CA ARG A 93 3.68 -8.85 10.50
C ARG A 93 2.83 -9.58 11.52
N ASN A 94 3.11 -9.39 12.80
CA ASN A 94 2.36 -9.97 13.91
C ASN A 94 1.40 -8.95 14.54
N SER A 95 0.98 -7.94 13.77
CA SER A 95 0.02 -6.95 14.23
C SER A 95 -1.37 -7.24 13.69
N GLY A 96 -2.39 -6.89 14.46
CA GLY A 96 -3.79 -7.10 14.10
C GLY A 96 -4.66 -5.94 14.55
N MET A 97 -5.66 -5.61 13.73
CA MET A 97 -6.72 -4.70 14.13
C MET A 97 -7.73 -5.45 14.98
N LEU A 98 -8.12 -4.87 16.10
CA LEU A 98 -9.07 -5.45 17.04
C LEU A 98 -10.24 -4.48 17.22
N ASN A 99 -11.44 -5.04 17.35
CA ASN A 99 -12.56 -4.28 17.89
C ASN A 99 -12.53 -4.29 19.43
N ASP A 100 -13.42 -3.51 20.03
CA ASP A 100 -13.53 -3.37 21.48
C ASP A 100 -13.64 -4.72 22.21
N LYS A 101 -14.49 -5.64 21.72
CA LYS A 101 -14.72 -6.98 22.33
C LYS A 101 -13.47 -7.86 22.26
N GLN A 102 -12.81 -7.87 21.10
CA GLN A 102 -11.59 -8.66 20.90
C GLN A 102 -10.44 -8.14 21.77
N LEU A 103 -10.32 -6.82 21.92
CA LEU A 103 -9.32 -6.25 22.81
C LEU A 103 -9.61 -6.64 24.26
N GLU A 104 -10.86 -6.54 24.71
CA GLU A 104 -11.25 -6.92 26.08
C GLU A 104 -10.98 -8.40 26.37
N GLU A 105 -11.31 -9.30 25.43
CA GLU A 105 -11.01 -10.72 25.54
C GLU A 105 -9.50 -10.98 25.69
N ILE A 106 -8.66 -10.36 24.86
CA ILE A 106 -7.21 -10.51 24.93
C ILE A 106 -6.65 -9.94 26.24
N LEU A 107 -7.09 -8.74 26.64
CA LEU A 107 -6.66 -8.10 27.88
C LEU A 107 -7.12 -8.85 29.13
N SER A 108 -8.19 -9.65 29.06
CA SER A 108 -8.65 -10.47 30.18
C SER A 108 -7.72 -11.64 30.50
N ALA A 109 -6.98 -12.13 29.50
CA ALA A 109 -6.01 -13.21 29.64
C ALA A 109 -4.56 -12.71 29.72
N ALA A 110 -4.30 -11.48 29.27
CA ALA A 110 -2.97 -10.86 29.29
C ALA A 110 -2.59 -10.29 30.68
N THR A 111 -1.29 -10.20 30.93
CA THR A 111 -0.75 -9.43 32.07
C THR A 111 -0.26 -8.09 31.56
N VAL A 112 -1.01 -7.01 31.87
CA VAL A 112 -0.64 -5.65 31.49
C VAL A 112 0.21 -5.01 32.59
N GLU A 113 1.43 -4.63 32.23
CA GLU A 113 2.41 -4.04 33.15
C GLU A 113 2.21 -2.53 33.31
N GLY A 114 1.66 -1.86 32.30
CA GLY A 114 1.38 -0.43 32.38
C GLY A 114 0.75 0.17 31.13
N TRP A 115 0.16 1.35 31.29
CA TRP A 115 -0.42 2.15 30.21
C TRP A 115 0.21 3.54 30.14
N SER A 116 0.43 4.02 28.93
CA SER A 116 0.80 5.40 28.62
C SER A 116 -0.31 6.04 27.80
N ASP A 117 -0.85 7.15 28.27
CA ASP A 117 -1.94 7.89 27.62
C ASP A 117 -1.39 9.05 26.79
N PHE A 118 -1.83 9.16 25.53
CA PHE A 118 -1.48 10.21 24.58
C PHE A 118 -2.69 11.07 24.16
N GLY A 119 -3.80 10.97 24.90
CA GLY A 119 -5.03 11.75 24.71
C GLY A 119 -5.97 11.18 23.64
N GLY A 120 -5.45 10.88 22.45
CA GLY A 120 -6.22 10.26 21.36
C GLY A 120 -6.19 8.73 21.36
N PHE A 121 -5.18 8.14 21.99
CA PHE A 121 -5.01 6.71 22.16
C PHE A 121 -4.13 6.45 23.39
N ALA A 122 -4.23 5.25 23.93
CA ALA A 122 -3.38 4.77 25.00
C ALA A 122 -2.59 3.54 24.54
N VAL A 123 -1.35 3.42 25.00
CA VAL A 123 -0.47 2.28 24.70
C VAL A 123 -0.23 1.48 25.96
N GLY A 124 -0.61 0.21 25.94
CA GLY A 124 -0.40 -0.76 27.00
C GLY A 124 0.74 -1.70 26.66
N PHE A 125 1.57 -2.02 27.65
CA PHE A 125 2.69 -2.95 27.52
C PHE A 125 2.48 -4.12 28.47
N GLY A 126 2.90 -5.31 28.07
CA GLY A 126 2.86 -6.49 28.94
C GLY A 126 3.07 -7.77 28.17
N VAL A 127 2.54 -8.88 28.71
CA VAL A 127 2.66 -10.22 28.12
C VAL A 127 1.28 -10.82 27.85
N ASP A 128 1.14 -11.55 26.75
CA ASP A 128 -0.08 -12.30 26.46
C ASP A 128 -0.19 -13.59 27.30
N ASP A 129 -1.23 -14.38 27.04
CA ASP A 129 -1.51 -15.65 27.71
C ASP A 129 -0.46 -16.74 27.44
N THR A 130 0.35 -16.57 26.38
CA THR A 130 1.48 -17.43 26.04
C THR A 130 2.81 -16.96 26.64
N GLY A 131 2.81 -15.80 27.32
CA GLY A 131 4.00 -15.17 27.88
C GLY A 131 4.82 -14.39 26.85
N GLN A 132 4.23 -14.03 25.70
CA GLN A 132 4.89 -13.27 24.65
C GLN A 132 4.71 -11.76 24.89
N ASP A 133 5.80 -11.00 24.76
CA ASP A 133 5.78 -9.54 24.87
C ASP A 133 4.83 -8.94 23.83
N CYS A 134 3.84 -8.19 24.33
CA CYS A 134 2.79 -7.58 23.54
C CYS A 134 2.65 -6.08 23.84
N VAL A 135 2.26 -5.35 22.79
CA VAL A 135 1.90 -3.93 22.88
C VAL A 135 0.48 -3.79 22.35
N TRP A 136 -0.39 -3.17 23.15
CA TRP A 136 -1.78 -2.89 22.77
C TRP A 136 -1.99 -1.39 22.64
N VAL A 137 -2.54 -0.96 21.52
CA VAL A 137 -2.92 0.43 21.26
C VAL A 137 -4.43 0.52 21.31
N ARG A 138 -4.93 1.11 22.40
CA ARG A 138 -6.35 1.40 22.58
C ARG A 138 -6.67 2.77 22.01
N ASN A 139 -7.50 2.78 20.98
CA ASN A 139 -8.04 4.00 20.39
C ASN A 139 -9.03 4.68 21.36
N GLY A 140 -8.95 6.01 21.50
CA GLY A 140 -9.85 6.80 22.33
C GLY A 140 -11.17 7.21 21.65
N LEU A 141 -11.35 6.87 20.38
CA LEU A 141 -12.58 7.10 19.62
C LEU A 141 -13.58 5.94 19.80
N ARG A 142 -14.89 6.22 19.73
CA ARG A 142 -15.96 5.20 19.84
C ARG A 142 -15.91 4.19 18.67
N GLU A 143 -16.23 2.93 18.94
CA GLU A 143 -16.15 1.78 18.00
C GLU A 143 -14.70 1.46 17.58
N GLY A 144 -13.77 1.57 18.53
CA GLY A 144 -12.37 1.81 18.28
C GLY A 144 -11.68 0.66 17.54
N LEU A 145 -11.19 0.95 16.34
CA LEU A 145 -10.18 0.14 15.68
C LEU A 145 -8.88 0.21 16.51
N HIS A 146 -8.73 -0.76 17.39
CA HIS A 146 -7.56 -0.96 18.22
C HIS A 146 -6.49 -1.71 17.44
N MET A 147 -5.26 -1.65 17.90
CA MET A 147 -4.16 -2.38 17.27
C MET A 147 -3.37 -3.11 18.33
N ALA A 148 -3.07 -4.38 18.10
CA ALA A 148 -2.14 -5.13 18.94
C ALA A 148 -0.91 -5.53 18.12
N PHE A 149 0.23 -5.59 18.78
CA PHE A 149 1.50 -6.07 18.24
C PHE A 149 2.03 -7.14 19.17
N ALA A 150 2.33 -8.32 18.65
CA ALA A 150 3.07 -9.33 19.38
C ALA A 150 4.53 -9.33 18.91
N SER A 151 5.46 -9.05 19.81
CA SER A 151 6.89 -9.04 19.50
C SER A 151 7.31 -10.46 19.07
N PRO A 152 7.79 -10.68 17.84
CA PRO A 152 8.28 -12.00 17.46
C PRO A 152 9.48 -12.33 18.36
N VAL A 153 9.31 -13.38 19.15
CA VAL A 153 10.24 -13.84 20.18
C VAL A 153 11.71 -13.71 19.76
N LYS A 154 12.49 -13.00 20.58
CA LYS A 154 13.88 -13.40 20.91
C LYS A 154 14.24 -12.97 22.32
N ARG A 155 14.11 -13.91 23.27
CA ARG A 155 15.10 -14.18 24.30
C ARG A 155 15.16 -15.67 24.58
#